data_AF-A0A5C9E7Q3-F1
#
_entry.id   AF-A0A5C9E7Q3-F1
#
_cell.length_a   1.000
_cell.length_b   1.000
_cell.length_c   1.000
_cell.angle_alpha   90.00
_cell.angle_beta   90.00
_cell.angle_gamma   90.00
#
_symmetry.space_group_name_H-M   'P 1'
#
loop_
_entity.id
_entity.type
_entity.pdbx_description
1 polymer ?
#
loop_
_entity_poly.entity_id
_entity_poly.type
_entity_poly.pdbx_seq_one_letter_code
_entity_poly.pdbx_strand_id
1 'polypeptide(L)'
;MKTLSKKDVDGLKTRFETVPYNTFFKLWYALQKSLPEQQKAQILTRIGRTIGKEFDDEDLEDIEDFLERLREFLEKEWAITDNAKIDIVKDQEGNITKLKAKQDSCKMCFANTYYKFHDYGSPSCMFPQVMMGILSKVRRKFGFKNLRFEGVQKGGVGECAMTWNVA
;
A
#
# COMPACT_ATOMS: atom_id res chain seq x y z
N MET A 1 15.76 -16.24 22.06
CA MET A 1 15.86 -15.34 20.89
C MET A 1 16.96 -14.33 21.16
N LYS A 2 17.92 -14.17 20.25
CA LYS A 2 18.94 -13.10 20.37
C LYS A 2 18.34 -11.79 19.87
N THR A 3 18.35 -10.76 20.70
CA THR A 3 17.94 -9.41 20.33
C THR A 3 19.11 -8.74 19.61
N LEU A 4 18.89 -8.21 18.41
CA LEU A 4 19.93 -7.48 17.64
C LEU A 4 20.30 -6.18 18.36
N SER A 5 21.59 -5.84 18.36
CA SER A 5 22.07 -4.56 18.90
C SER A 5 21.82 -3.42 17.90
N LYS A 6 21.83 -2.17 18.37
CA LYS A 6 21.65 -0.99 17.51
C LYS A 6 22.69 -0.93 16.39
N LYS A 7 23.93 -1.31 16.69
CA LYS A 7 25.04 -1.41 15.72
C LYS A 7 24.78 -2.46 14.65
N ASP A 8 24.15 -3.58 15.01
CA ASP A 8 23.80 -4.64 14.06
C ASP A 8 22.70 -4.16 13.10
N VAL A 9 21.75 -3.37 13.59
CA VAL A 9 20.66 -2.79 12.78
C VAL A 9 21.20 -1.73 11.83
N ASP A 10 22.06 -0.83 12.31
CA ASP A 10 22.65 0.25 11.51
C ASP A 10 23.57 -0.28 10.39
N GLY A 11 24.12 -1.49 10.54
CA GLY A 11 24.96 -2.16 9.54
C GLY A 11 24.20 -2.94 8.46
N LEU A 12 22.86 -3.04 8.55
CA LEU A 12 22.06 -3.72 7.53
C LEU A 12 21.97 -2.87 6.27
N LYS A 13 21.94 -3.53 5.11
CA LYS A 13 21.62 -2.85 3.84
C LYS A 13 20.27 -2.15 3.98
N THR A 14 20.25 -0.85 3.73
CA THR A 14 19.04 -0.01 3.77
C THR A 14 18.28 -0.01 2.44
N ARG A 15 18.92 -0.47 1.37
CA ARG A 15 18.33 -0.69 0.04
C ARG A 15 18.68 -2.07 -0.47
N PHE A 16 17.69 -2.74 -1.05
CA PHE A 16 17.83 -4.01 -1.74
C PHE A 16 17.33 -3.78 -3.16
N GLU A 17 18.12 -4.14 -4.17
CA GLU A 17 17.78 -3.89 -5.59
C GLU A 17 16.54 -4.66 -6.02
N THR A 18 16.28 -5.84 -5.43
CA THR A 18 15.05 -6.61 -5.62
C THR A 18 14.78 -7.46 -4.39
N VAL A 19 13.71 -7.15 -3.66
CA VAL A 19 13.13 -8.10 -2.70
C VAL A 19 11.82 -8.59 -3.32
N PRO A 20 11.71 -9.88 -3.69
CA PRO A 20 10.45 -10.42 -4.16
C PRO A 20 9.35 -10.12 -3.14
N TYR A 21 8.23 -9.53 -3.57
CA TYR A 21 7.13 -9.19 -2.66
C TYR A 21 6.68 -10.38 -1.80
N ASN A 22 6.75 -11.61 -2.33
CA ASN A 22 6.50 -12.84 -1.58
C ASN A 22 7.41 -13.00 -0.33
N THR A 23 8.69 -12.63 -0.44
CA THR A 23 9.64 -12.66 0.68
C THR A 23 9.28 -11.61 1.72
N PHE A 24 9.00 -10.38 1.29
CA PHE A 24 8.51 -9.31 2.17
C PHE A 24 7.21 -9.73 2.86
N PHE A 25 6.27 -10.32 2.11
CA PHE A 25 4.99 -10.78 2.62
C PHE A 25 5.14 -11.88 3.66
N LYS A 26 5.99 -12.89 3.42
CA LYS A 26 6.29 -13.95 4.41
C LYS A 26 6.91 -13.38 5.69
N LEU A 27 7.80 -12.39 5.56
CA LEU A 27 8.41 -11.73 6.71
C LEU A 27 7.38 -10.89 7.49
N TRP A 28 6.60 -10.08 6.79
CA TRP A 28 5.48 -9.34 7.38
C TRP A 28 4.49 -10.28 8.08
N TYR A 29 4.20 -11.40 7.43
CA TYR A 29 3.29 -12.42 7.93
C TYR A 29 3.77 -13.03 9.26
N ALA A 30 5.06 -13.33 9.38
CA ALA A 30 5.64 -13.79 10.63
C ALA A 30 5.59 -12.70 11.73
N LEU A 31 5.88 -11.44 11.36
CA LEU A 31 5.87 -10.31 12.30
C LEU A 31 4.46 -9.98 12.81
N GLN A 32 3.44 -10.02 11.97
CA GLN A 32 2.09 -9.65 12.39
C GLN A 32 1.47 -10.63 13.40
N LYS A 33 1.96 -11.87 13.50
CA LYS A 33 1.49 -12.83 14.52
C LYS A 33 1.90 -12.41 15.93
N SER A 34 3.01 -11.68 16.08
CA SER A 34 3.52 -11.24 17.38
C SER A 34 3.14 -9.79 17.74
N LEU A 35 2.50 -9.06 16.83
CA LEU A 35 2.16 -7.65 17.02
C LEU A 35 0.69 -7.43 17.40
N PRO A 36 0.38 -6.48 18.28
CA PRO A 36 -0.98 -5.98 18.48
C PRO A 36 -1.54 -5.34 17.20
N GLU A 37 -2.84 -5.42 16.98
CA GLU A 37 -3.51 -4.94 15.76
C GLU A 37 -3.20 -3.47 15.43
N GLN A 38 -3.22 -2.60 16.44
CA GLN A 38 -2.91 -1.17 16.28
C GLN A 38 -1.47 -0.93 15.78
N GLN A 39 -0.50 -1.75 16.23
CA GLN A 39 0.89 -1.61 15.80
C GLN A 39 1.08 -2.08 14.35
N LYS A 40 0.29 -3.07 13.90
CA LYS A 40 0.34 -3.53 12.50
C LYS A 40 0.00 -2.39 11.54
N ALA A 41 -1.12 -1.72 11.77
CA ALA A 41 -1.56 -0.59 10.94
C ALA A 41 -0.54 0.56 10.95
N GLN A 42 0.05 0.86 12.11
CA GLN A 42 1.09 1.90 12.23
C GLN A 42 2.36 1.57 11.44
N ILE A 43 2.84 0.32 11.47
CA ILE A 43 4.02 -0.09 10.70
C ILE A 43 3.75 0.00 9.20
N LEU A 44 2.61 -0.51 8.74
CA LEU A 44 2.23 -0.42 7.32
C LEU A 44 2.07 1.03 6.85
N THR A 45 1.50 1.89 7.70
CA THR A 45 1.41 3.33 7.43
C THR A 45 2.80 3.96 7.34
N ARG A 46 3.75 3.56 8.21
CA ARG A 46 5.14 4.05 8.14
C ARG A 46 5.83 3.61 6.86
N ILE A 47 5.65 2.35 6.44
CA ILE A 47 6.16 1.84 5.17
C ILE A 47 5.60 2.66 4.01
N GLY A 48 4.27 2.84 3.96
CA GLY A 48 3.61 3.67 2.94
C GLY A 48 4.07 5.12 2.93
N ARG A 49 4.34 5.71 4.10
CA ARG A 49 4.89 7.07 4.18
C ARG A 49 6.33 7.16 3.70
N THR A 50 7.13 6.11 3.90
CA THR A 50 8.52 6.06 3.40
C THR A 50 8.51 5.97 1.88
N ILE A 51 7.72 5.05 1.32
CA ILE A 51 7.48 4.95 -0.14
C ILE A 51 6.94 6.27 -0.68
N GLY A 52 5.94 6.84 0.00
CA GLY A 52 5.31 8.11 -0.40
C GLY A 52 6.25 9.31 -0.46
N LYS A 53 7.44 9.25 0.15
CA LYS A 53 8.45 10.31 -0.02
C LYS A 53 9.05 10.31 -1.41
N GLU A 54 9.16 9.16 -2.06
CA GLU A 54 9.69 9.07 -3.43
C GLU A 54 8.78 9.84 -4.41
N PHE A 55 7.48 9.90 -4.12
CA PHE A 55 6.51 10.73 -4.85
C PHE A 55 6.54 12.22 -4.48
N ASP A 56 7.12 12.58 -3.33
CA ASP A 56 7.26 13.97 -2.86
C ASP A 56 8.58 14.58 -3.35
N ASP A 57 9.63 13.74 -3.45
CA ASP A 57 11.00 14.09 -3.86
C ASP A 57 11.15 14.17 -5.39
N GLU A 58 10.28 13.50 -6.15
CA GLU A 58 10.19 13.66 -7.59
C GLU A 58 9.15 14.75 -7.92
N ASP A 59 9.54 15.81 -8.62
CA ASP A 59 8.67 16.92 -9.02
C ASP A 59 7.44 16.43 -9.81
N LEU A 60 6.36 16.04 -9.11
CA LEU A 60 5.09 15.66 -9.76
C LEU A 60 4.50 16.88 -10.46
N GLU A 61 4.09 16.77 -11.72
CA GLU A 61 3.51 17.93 -12.41
C GLU A 61 2.04 18.15 -12.02
N ASP A 62 1.24 17.09 -12.09
CA ASP A 62 -0.20 17.10 -11.81
C ASP A 62 -0.68 15.77 -11.20
N ILE A 63 -2.01 15.59 -11.10
CA ILE A 63 -2.60 14.38 -10.53
C ILE A 63 -2.46 13.20 -11.49
N GLU A 64 -2.52 13.43 -12.80
CA GLU A 64 -2.37 12.40 -13.82
C GLU A 64 -0.97 11.77 -13.77
N ASP A 65 0.09 12.59 -13.67
CA ASP A 65 1.49 12.14 -13.48
C ASP A 65 1.63 11.30 -12.19
N PHE A 66 1.02 11.77 -11.09
CA PHE A 66 0.99 10.99 -9.85
C PHE A 66 0.31 9.62 -10.02
N LEU A 67 -0.84 9.56 -10.70
CA LEU A 67 -1.58 8.32 -10.90
C LEU A 67 -0.80 7.35 -11.79
N GLU A 68 -0.10 7.85 -12.81
CA GLU A 68 0.76 7.05 -13.68
C GLU A 68 1.92 6.44 -12.90
N ARG A 69 2.71 7.24 -12.18
CA ARG A 69 3.82 6.74 -11.36
C ARG A 69 3.36 5.79 -10.26
N LEU A 70 2.20 6.08 -9.66
CA LEU A 70 1.64 5.20 -8.65
C LEU A 70 1.25 3.85 -9.26
N ARG A 71 0.67 3.84 -10.46
CA ARG A 71 0.39 2.60 -11.19
C ARG A 71 1.68 1.82 -11.47
N GLU A 72 2.71 2.49 -11.99
CA GLU A 72 4.01 1.87 -12.26
C GLU A 72 4.64 1.27 -11.00
N PHE A 73 4.64 2.02 -9.89
CA PHE A 73 5.09 1.52 -8.60
C PHE A 73 4.35 0.25 -8.19
N LEU A 74 3.02 0.20 -8.35
CA LEU A 74 2.23 -0.97 -7.94
C LEU A 74 2.50 -2.22 -8.79
N GLU A 75 2.81 -2.03 -10.07
CA GLU A 75 3.07 -3.11 -11.03
C GLU A 75 4.52 -3.59 -11.01
N LYS A 76 5.48 -2.66 -10.93
CA LYS A 76 6.92 -2.93 -11.09
C LYS A 76 7.64 -3.12 -9.75
N GLU A 77 7.45 -2.18 -8.81
CA GLU A 77 8.21 -2.14 -7.56
C GLU A 77 7.53 -2.93 -6.45
N TRP A 78 6.27 -2.60 -6.17
CA TRP A 78 5.44 -3.32 -5.22
C TRP A 78 5.02 -4.69 -5.79
N ALA A 79 4.86 -4.78 -7.12
CA ALA A 79 4.62 -6.00 -7.88
C ALA A 79 3.48 -6.90 -7.35
N ILE A 80 2.43 -6.29 -6.78
CA ILE A 80 1.28 -7.02 -6.21
C ILE A 80 0.19 -7.31 -7.23
N THR A 81 0.26 -6.68 -8.39
CA THR A 81 -0.71 -6.79 -9.47
C THR A 81 -0.05 -6.59 -10.83
N ASP A 82 -0.62 -7.15 -11.89
CA ASP A 82 -0.12 -6.99 -13.26
C ASP A 82 -0.83 -5.88 -14.04
N ASN A 83 -2.04 -5.49 -13.60
CA ASN A 83 -2.89 -4.51 -14.28
C ASN A 83 -3.56 -3.63 -13.23
N ALA A 84 -2.80 -2.68 -12.66
CA ALA A 84 -3.37 -1.70 -11.76
C ALA A 84 -4.08 -0.62 -12.58
N LYS A 85 -5.34 -0.32 -12.24
CA LYS A 85 -6.03 0.85 -12.77
C LYS A 85 -6.44 1.77 -11.63
N ILE A 86 -6.01 3.02 -11.69
CA ILE A 86 -6.29 4.00 -10.65
C ILE A 86 -7.15 5.11 -11.23
N ASP A 87 -8.40 5.16 -10.79
CA ASP A 87 -9.41 6.13 -11.21
C ASP A 87 -9.61 7.18 -10.10
N ILE A 88 -9.92 8.43 -10.48
CA ILE A 88 -10.39 9.47 -9.56
C ILE A 88 -11.87 9.72 -9.73
N VAL A 89 -12.55 10.03 -8.63
CA VAL A 89 -13.94 10.49 -8.62
C VAL A 89 -13.94 11.95 -8.23
N LYS A 90 -14.53 12.79 -9.09
CA LYS A 90 -14.69 14.23 -8.84
C LYS A 90 -16.13 14.56 -8.43
N ASP A 91 -16.32 15.61 -7.65
CA ASP A 91 -17.65 16.18 -7.40
C ASP A 91 -18.11 17.07 -8.57
N GLN A 92 -19.25 17.74 -8.42
CA GLN A 92 -19.82 18.64 -9.43
C GLN A 92 -18.95 19.89 -9.67
N GLU A 93 -18.10 20.25 -8.72
CA GLU A 93 -17.19 21.40 -8.78
C GLU A 93 -15.81 21.02 -9.34
N GLY A 94 -15.59 19.73 -9.63
CA GLY A 94 -14.34 19.21 -10.16
C GLY A 94 -13.31 18.83 -9.10
N ASN A 95 -13.64 18.93 -7.80
CA ASN A 95 -12.72 18.53 -6.73
C ASN A 95 -12.65 17.01 -6.64
N ILE A 96 -11.44 16.49 -6.41
CA ILE A 96 -11.23 15.05 -6.24
C ILE A 96 -11.77 14.64 -4.88
N THR A 97 -12.76 13.76 -4.86
CA THR A 97 -13.39 13.27 -3.63
C THR A 97 -12.95 11.87 -3.27
N LYS A 98 -12.64 11.03 -4.28
CA LYS A 98 -12.20 9.65 -4.06
C LYS A 98 -11.14 9.23 -5.06
N LEU A 99 -10.32 8.29 -4.62
CA LEU A 99 -9.43 7.50 -5.46
C LEU A 99 -9.87 6.04 -5.41
N LYS A 100 -9.95 5.39 -6.58
CA LYS A 100 -10.36 4.00 -6.74
C LYS A 100 -9.26 3.24 -7.45
N ALA A 101 -8.62 2.29 -6.76
CA ALA A 101 -7.65 1.39 -7.37
C ALA A 101 -8.32 0.05 -7.66
N LYS A 102 -8.49 -0.27 -8.94
CA LYS A 102 -8.90 -1.58 -9.44
C LYS A 102 -7.67 -2.41 -9.73
N GLN A 103 -7.76 -3.68 -9.40
CA GLN A 103 -6.74 -4.68 -9.65
C GLN A 103 -7.45 -5.86 -10.31
N ASP A 104 -7.03 -6.22 -11.51
CA ASP A 104 -7.60 -7.36 -12.23
C ASP A 104 -6.93 -8.68 -11.82
N SER A 105 -5.69 -8.60 -11.31
CA SER A 105 -4.95 -9.75 -10.78
C SER A 105 -4.18 -9.37 -9.51
N CYS A 106 -4.82 -9.43 -8.35
CA CYS A 106 -4.07 -9.38 -7.09
C CYS A 106 -3.35 -10.70 -6.90
N LYS A 107 -2.03 -10.73 -7.14
CA LYS A 107 -1.18 -11.93 -7.05
C LYS A 107 -1.21 -12.60 -5.67
N MET A 108 -1.69 -11.89 -4.67
CA MET A 108 -1.65 -12.28 -3.26
C MET A 108 -3.03 -12.45 -2.64
N CYS A 109 -4.11 -12.26 -3.41
CA CYS A 109 -5.47 -12.52 -2.94
C CYS A 109 -5.63 -13.96 -2.43
N PHE A 110 -5.07 -14.93 -3.15
CA PHE A 110 -5.08 -16.34 -2.73
C PHE A 110 -4.28 -16.56 -1.44
N ALA A 111 -3.04 -16.09 -1.37
CA ALA A 111 -2.19 -16.22 -0.18
C ALA A 111 -2.86 -15.58 1.06
N ASN A 112 -3.36 -14.35 0.94
CA ASN A 112 -4.11 -13.66 1.99
C ASN A 112 -5.33 -14.47 2.45
N THR A 113 -6.06 -15.05 1.50
CA THR A 113 -7.24 -15.87 1.78
C THR A 113 -6.86 -17.15 2.51
N TYR A 114 -5.86 -17.88 2.01
CA TYR A 114 -5.34 -19.10 2.63
C TYR A 114 -4.89 -18.85 4.08
N TYR A 115 -4.08 -17.82 4.31
CA TYR A 115 -3.59 -17.51 5.66
C TYR A 115 -4.70 -17.05 6.62
N LYS A 116 -5.75 -16.40 6.11
CA LYS A 116 -6.96 -16.07 6.91
C LYS A 116 -7.55 -17.31 7.56
N PHE A 117 -7.71 -18.35 6.74
CA PHE A 117 -8.50 -19.52 7.09
C PHE A 117 -7.70 -20.55 7.87
N HIS A 118 -6.37 -20.61 7.66
CA HIS A 118 -5.55 -21.68 8.22
C HIS A 118 -4.68 -21.28 9.41
N ASP A 119 -4.37 -19.99 9.61
CA ASP A 119 -3.29 -19.62 10.53
C ASP A 119 -3.66 -18.48 11.52
N TYR A 120 -4.94 -18.15 11.67
CA TYR A 120 -5.47 -17.18 12.66
C TYR A 120 -4.86 -15.76 12.59
N GLY A 121 -4.10 -15.43 11.54
CA GLY A 121 -3.68 -14.06 11.27
C GLY A 121 -4.80 -13.30 10.56
N SER A 122 -5.05 -12.05 10.93
CA SER A 122 -5.83 -11.15 10.06
C SER A 122 -5.01 -10.88 8.79
N PRO A 123 -5.38 -11.37 7.61
CA PRO A 123 -4.78 -10.88 6.38
C PRO A 123 -5.30 -9.46 6.18
N SER A 124 -4.58 -8.49 6.73
CA SER A 124 -4.72 -7.13 6.26
C SER A 124 -4.04 -7.11 4.89
N CYS A 125 -4.81 -6.88 3.83
CA CYS A 125 -4.20 -6.43 2.59
C CYS A 125 -3.36 -5.20 2.99
N MET A 126 -2.03 -5.28 2.85
CA MET A 126 -1.14 -4.20 3.28
C MET A 126 -1.42 -2.93 2.47
N PHE A 127 -1.90 -3.14 1.25
CA PHE A 127 -2.09 -2.11 0.25
C PHE A 127 -3.00 -0.95 0.69
N PRO A 128 -4.17 -1.15 1.33
CA PRO A 128 -4.93 -0.08 1.99
C PRO A 128 -4.10 0.88 2.85
N GLN A 129 -3.25 0.35 3.74
CA GLN A 129 -2.46 1.15 4.68
C GLN A 129 -1.23 1.77 4.02
N VAL A 130 -0.61 1.05 3.09
CA VAL A 130 0.51 1.56 2.27
C VAL A 130 0.03 2.73 1.40
N MET A 131 -1.10 2.57 0.71
CA MET A 131 -1.71 3.60 -0.11
C MET A 131 -2.10 4.82 0.73
N MET A 132 -2.69 4.62 1.91
CA MET A 132 -2.96 5.71 2.87
C MET A 132 -1.69 6.48 3.23
N GLY A 133 -0.56 5.78 3.43
CA GLY A 133 0.74 6.40 3.68
C GLY A 133 1.22 7.24 2.50
N ILE A 134 1.12 6.73 1.27
CA ILE A 134 1.50 7.45 0.04
C ILE A 134 0.61 8.69 -0.15
N LEU A 135 -0.72 8.54 -0.09
CA LEU A 135 -1.66 9.66 -0.23
C LEU A 135 -1.41 10.74 0.82
N SER A 136 -1.01 10.37 2.04
CA SER A 136 -0.71 11.33 3.09
C SER A 136 0.50 12.23 2.80
N LYS A 137 1.38 11.81 1.88
CA LYS A 137 2.55 12.59 1.45
C LYS A 137 2.17 13.62 0.41
N VAL A 138 1.47 13.18 -0.63
CA VAL A 138 1.02 14.07 -1.71
C VAL A 138 -0.20 14.93 -1.36
N ARG A 139 -0.80 14.75 -0.17
CA ARG A 139 -2.03 15.43 0.24
C ARG A 139 -1.99 16.95 0.13
N ARG A 140 -0.84 17.58 0.42
CA ARG A 140 -0.73 19.04 0.40
C ARG A 140 -0.76 19.57 -1.03
N LYS A 141 -0.09 18.86 -1.94
CA LYS A 141 0.00 19.19 -3.36
C LYS A 141 -1.37 19.12 -4.04
N PHE A 142 -2.13 18.07 -3.74
CA PHE A 142 -3.44 17.82 -4.36
C PHE A 142 -4.63 18.24 -3.49
N GLY A 143 -4.39 18.91 -2.36
CA GLY A 143 -5.46 19.42 -1.48
C GLY A 143 -6.27 18.36 -0.74
N PHE A 144 -5.78 17.13 -0.60
CA PHE A 144 -6.48 16.06 0.10
C PHE A 144 -6.58 16.32 1.61
N LYS A 145 -7.77 16.09 2.20
CA LYS A 145 -8.04 16.40 3.62
C LYS A 145 -8.31 15.14 4.44
N ASN A 146 -9.49 14.53 4.32
CA ASN A 146 -9.94 13.44 5.17
C ASN A 146 -9.62 12.08 4.54
N LEU A 147 -8.32 11.81 4.38
CA LEU A 147 -7.84 10.53 3.87
C LEU A 147 -8.42 9.39 4.71
N ARG A 148 -9.24 8.54 4.08
CA ARG A 148 -9.87 7.38 4.75
C ARG A 148 -10.06 6.25 3.76
N PHE A 149 -9.62 5.05 4.13
CA PHE A 149 -9.98 3.85 3.40
C PHE A 149 -11.48 3.54 3.61
N GLU A 150 -12.25 3.49 2.52
CA GLU A 150 -13.70 3.25 2.57
C GLU A 150 -14.06 1.77 2.45
N GLY A 151 -13.24 0.99 1.74
CA GLY A 151 -13.46 -0.46 1.65
C GLY A 151 -12.93 -1.10 0.37
N VAL A 152 -13.23 -2.38 0.24
CA VAL A 152 -12.88 -3.23 -0.89
C VAL A 152 -14.15 -3.85 -1.48
N GLN A 153 -14.33 -3.71 -2.78
CA GLN A 153 -15.32 -4.43 -3.56
C GLN A 153 -14.59 -5.57 -4.29
N LYS A 154 -15.02 -6.81 -4.06
CA LYS A 154 -14.41 -7.99 -4.70
C LYS A 154 -15.15 -8.31 -6.01
N GLY A 155 -14.38 -8.69 -7.03
CA GLY A 155 -14.88 -9.20 -8.31
C GLY A 155 -14.66 -10.70 -8.42
N GLY A 156 -14.22 -11.16 -9.58
CA GLY A 156 -13.74 -12.51 -9.81
C GLY A 156 -12.49 -12.88 -8.97
N VAL A 157 -11.93 -14.07 -9.22
CA VAL A 157 -10.75 -14.54 -8.47
C VAL A 157 -9.56 -13.62 -8.74
N GLY A 158 -9.08 -12.94 -7.70
CA GLY A 158 -7.96 -12.01 -7.79
C GLY A 158 -8.37 -10.57 -8.11
N GLU A 159 -9.62 -10.34 -8.50
CA GLU A 159 -10.11 -9.01 -8.85
C GLU A 159 -10.62 -8.25 -7.63
N CYS A 160 -10.20 -7.01 -7.47
CA CYS A 160 -10.76 -6.13 -6.45
C CYS A 160 -10.65 -4.65 -6.80
N ALA A 161 -11.61 -3.87 -6.29
CA ALA A 161 -11.58 -2.41 -6.33
C ALA A 161 -11.53 -1.88 -4.90
N MET A 162 -10.48 -1.13 -4.59
CA MET A 162 -10.31 -0.46 -3.30
C MET A 162 -10.59 1.02 -3.45
N THR A 163 -11.29 1.61 -2.48
CA THR A 163 -11.70 3.01 -2.52
C THR A 163 -11.15 3.75 -1.31
N TRP A 164 -10.59 4.93 -1.55
CA TRP A 164 -10.16 5.88 -0.53
C TRP A 164 -10.89 7.19 -0.73
N ASN A 165 -11.46 7.71 0.36
CA ASN A 165 -11.92 9.08 0.45
C ASN A 165 -10.70 10.01 0.56
N VAL A 166 -10.71 11.11 -0.16
CA VAL A 166 -9.65 12.13 -0.12
C VAL A 166 -10.15 13.56 0.09
N ALA A 167 -11.47 13.75 0.22
CA ALA A 167 -12.14 15.05 0.41
C ALA A 167 -12.00 15.60 1.84
#